data_AF-A0AAW4K544-F1
#
_entry.id   AF-A0AAW4K544-F1
#
_cell.length_a   1.000
_cell.length_b   1.000
_cell.length_c   1.000
_cell.angle_alpha   90.00
_cell.angle_beta   90.00
_cell.angle_gamma   90.00
#
_symmetry.space_group_name_H-M   'P 1'
#
loop_
_entity.id
_entity.type
_entity.pdbx_description
1 polymer ?
#
loop_
_entity_poly.entity_id
_entity_poly.type
_entity_poly.pdbx_seq_one_letter_code
_entity_poly.pdbx_strand_id
1 'polypeptide(L)'
;MYHSFLDEFDFIDYQTSFEFQKEMNRFLDQAKRLYPIKPKEALYLASACAEIALEASMNMDDTNHYTMDDLVKDVLEMIRKSVRKHPTLCDEIFEICLHLYQNKATQDFGRSDDYYDIIICLDLNSKQLKRLQKVLEQELNYAKDNPYRMERIIIEIYKLFKKFGQSKKGIDYFKKEAIYANSRNQYKRLIQIMKQIASSSKGKNSVSSLVKRLFP
;
A
#
# COMPACT_ATOMS: atom_id res chain seq x y z
N MET A 1 -16.72 12.37 -11.99
CA MET A 1 -15.98 13.64 -11.99
C MET A 1 -14.81 13.60 -12.96
N TYR A 2 -13.92 12.60 -12.91
CA TYR A 2 -12.82 12.54 -13.89
C TYR A 2 -13.29 12.26 -15.33
N HIS A 3 -14.37 11.49 -15.53
CA HIS A 3 -14.91 11.19 -16.86
C HIS A 3 -15.26 12.42 -17.71
N SER A 4 -15.53 13.58 -17.10
CA SER A 4 -15.79 14.82 -17.85
C SER A 4 -14.54 15.47 -18.43
N PHE A 5 -13.35 14.97 -18.08
CA PHE A 5 -12.05 15.42 -18.60
C PHE A 5 -11.49 14.48 -19.67
N LEU A 6 -12.19 13.37 -19.94
CA LEU A 6 -11.79 12.43 -20.98
C LEU A 6 -12.23 12.94 -22.36
N ASP A 7 -11.36 12.79 -23.34
CA ASP A 7 -11.68 12.96 -24.75
C ASP A 7 -12.45 11.74 -25.30
N GLU A 8 -12.69 11.71 -26.61
CA GLU A 8 -13.40 10.62 -27.29
C GLU A 8 -12.67 9.26 -27.26
N PHE A 9 -11.41 9.23 -26.84
CA PHE A 9 -10.57 8.03 -26.72
C PHE A 9 -10.32 7.63 -25.26
N ASP A 10 -11.11 8.15 -24.32
CA ASP A 10 -10.93 7.94 -22.88
C ASP A 10 -9.56 8.44 -22.38
N PHE A 11 -9.00 9.50 -22.98
CA PHE A 11 -7.70 10.06 -22.64
C PHE A 11 -7.81 11.51 -22.15
N ILE A 12 -6.89 11.94 -21.29
CA ILE A 12 -6.78 13.32 -20.83
C ILE A 12 -5.56 13.93 -21.50
N ASP A 13 -5.82 14.83 -22.45
CA ASP A 13 -4.76 15.52 -23.17
C ASP A 13 -3.92 16.43 -22.25
N TYR A 14 -2.77 16.86 -22.78
CA TYR A 14 -1.81 17.66 -22.03
C TYR A 14 -2.38 18.97 -21.47
N GLN A 15 -3.25 19.66 -22.21
CA GLN A 15 -3.82 20.93 -21.78
C GLN A 15 -4.92 20.71 -20.72
N THR A 16 -5.78 19.72 -20.95
CA THR A 16 -6.88 19.34 -20.05
C THR A 16 -6.38 18.81 -18.71
N SER A 17 -5.18 18.20 -18.69
CA SER A 17 -4.55 17.72 -17.46
C SER A 17 -4.30 18.84 -16.43
N PHE A 18 -3.95 20.06 -16.87
CA PHE A 18 -3.73 21.19 -15.96
C PHE A 18 -5.02 21.66 -15.32
N GLU A 19 -6.12 21.65 -16.07
CA GLU A 19 -7.44 22.00 -15.54
C GLU A 19 -7.90 20.96 -14.52
N PHE A 20 -7.71 19.68 -14.83
CA PHE A 20 -7.97 18.59 -13.90
C PHE A 20 -7.12 18.72 -12.63
N GLN A 21 -5.81 18.98 -12.77
CA GLN A 21 -4.91 19.18 -11.63
C GLN A 21 -5.36 20.34 -10.74
N LYS A 22 -5.74 21.46 -11.35
CA LYS A 22 -6.22 22.64 -10.64
C LYS A 22 -7.49 22.32 -9.86
N GLU A 23 -8.41 21.55 -10.43
CA GLU A 23 -9.64 21.15 -9.77
C GLU A 23 -9.38 20.17 -8.61
N MET A 24 -8.50 19.18 -8.80
CA MET A 24 -8.10 18.27 -7.72
C MET A 24 -7.40 19.00 -6.57
N ASN A 25 -6.53 19.97 -6.87
CA ASN A 25 -5.90 20.81 -5.85
C ASN A 25 -6.91 21.64 -5.07
N ARG A 26 -7.99 22.13 -5.70
CA ARG A 26 -9.07 22.83 -4.99
C ARG A 26 -9.78 21.93 -3.99
N PHE A 27 -10.06 20.68 -4.35
CA PHE A 27 -10.65 19.72 -3.41
C PHE A 27 -9.69 19.37 -2.26
N LEU A 28 -8.40 19.20 -2.55
CA LEU A 28 -7.40 18.98 -1.51
C LEU A 28 -7.27 20.20 -0.58
N ASP A 29 -7.30 21.42 -1.10
CA ASP A 29 -7.31 22.64 -0.28
C ASP A 29 -8.56 22.73 0.59
N GLN A 30 -9.72 22.34 0.07
CA GLN A 30 -10.94 22.23 0.87
C GLN A 30 -10.78 21.19 1.99
N ALA A 31 -10.20 20.02 1.70
CA ALA A 31 -9.90 19.02 2.71
C ALA A 31 -8.95 19.56 3.79
N LYS A 32 -7.87 20.24 3.40
CA LYS A 32 -6.90 20.88 4.31
C LYS A 32 -7.56 21.93 5.21
N ARG A 33 -8.50 22.73 4.69
CA ARG A 33 -9.28 23.71 5.48
C ARG A 33 -10.29 23.04 6.42
N LEU A 34 -10.88 21.94 5.98
CA LEU A 34 -11.85 21.17 6.76
C LEU A 34 -11.19 20.39 7.90
N TYR A 35 -9.94 19.97 7.70
CA TYR A 35 -9.18 19.09 8.59
C TYR A 35 -9.20 19.48 10.08
N PRO A 36 -9.03 20.75 10.49
CA PRO A 36 -9.05 21.13 11.90
C PRO A 36 -10.44 21.03 12.55
N ILE A 37 -11.52 21.04 11.76
CA ILE A 37 -12.91 21.14 12.23
C ILE A 37 -13.60 19.77 12.12
N LYS A 38 -13.40 19.09 10.99
CA LYS A 38 -14.02 17.81 10.63
C LYS A 38 -12.97 16.89 10.00
N PRO A 39 -12.05 16.34 10.82
CA PRO A 39 -10.90 15.58 10.33
C PRO A 39 -11.30 14.29 9.59
N LYS A 40 -12.41 13.65 9.98
CA LYS A 40 -12.94 12.46 9.31
C LYS A 40 -13.37 12.77 7.87
N GLU A 41 -14.20 13.79 7.68
CA GLU A 41 -14.69 14.21 6.37
C GLU A 41 -13.55 14.74 5.49
N ALA A 42 -12.58 15.44 6.08
CA ALA A 42 -11.38 15.86 5.38
C ALA A 42 -10.56 14.67 4.86
N LEU A 43 -10.43 13.61 5.66
CA LEU A 43 -9.74 12.39 5.24
C LEU A 43 -10.43 11.70 4.07
N TYR A 44 -11.76 11.55 4.11
CA TYR A 44 -12.52 10.97 2.99
C TYR A 44 -12.40 11.78 1.71
N LEU A 45 -12.48 13.12 1.81
CA LEU A 45 -12.32 13.99 0.66
C LEU A 45 -10.93 13.85 0.04
N ALA A 46 -9.88 13.93 0.87
CA ALA A 46 -8.51 13.81 0.38
C ALA A 46 -8.20 12.42 -0.17
N SER A 47 -8.68 11.34 0.45
CA SER A 47 -8.48 9.99 -0.09
C SER A 47 -9.16 9.80 -1.43
N ALA A 48 -10.37 10.36 -1.61
CA ALA A 48 -11.06 10.34 -2.89
C ALA A 48 -10.29 11.14 -3.95
N CYS A 49 -9.68 12.28 -3.58
CA CYS A 49 -8.81 13.03 -4.49
C CYS A 49 -7.59 12.19 -4.94
N ALA A 50 -6.92 11.50 -4.03
CA ALA A 50 -5.77 10.66 -4.40
C ALA A 50 -6.17 9.50 -5.31
N GLU A 51 -7.29 8.83 -5.01
CA GLU A 51 -7.82 7.75 -5.86
C GLU A 51 -8.15 8.25 -7.26
N ILE A 52 -8.94 9.33 -7.36
CA ILE A 52 -9.34 9.92 -8.64
C ILE A 52 -8.11 10.41 -9.42
N ALA A 53 -7.14 11.02 -8.76
CA ALA A 53 -5.92 11.49 -9.41
C ALA A 53 -5.11 10.33 -10.00
N LEU A 54 -4.93 9.24 -9.25
CA LEU A 54 -4.23 8.05 -9.73
C LEU A 54 -4.98 7.39 -10.89
N GLU A 55 -6.29 7.22 -10.79
CA GLU A 55 -7.11 6.63 -11.87
C GLU A 55 -7.07 7.48 -13.14
N ALA A 56 -7.15 8.80 -13.00
CA ALA A 56 -7.06 9.71 -14.13
C ALA A 56 -5.66 9.69 -14.76
N SER A 57 -4.59 9.60 -13.95
CA SER A 57 -3.22 9.49 -14.43
C SER A 57 -2.99 8.28 -15.33
N MET A 58 -3.68 7.15 -15.10
CA MET A 58 -3.59 5.98 -15.98
C MET A 58 -3.96 6.29 -17.45
N ASN A 59 -4.69 7.38 -17.67
CA ASN A 59 -5.16 7.83 -18.97
C ASN A 59 -4.64 9.24 -19.32
N MET A 60 -3.46 9.62 -18.81
CA MET A 60 -2.79 10.89 -19.11
C MET A 60 -1.47 10.69 -19.85
N ASP A 61 -0.95 11.74 -20.47
CA ASP A 61 0.42 11.76 -21.01
C ASP A 61 1.45 11.59 -19.88
N ASP A 62 2.50 10.79 -20.12
CA ASP A 62 3.61 10.48 -19.21
C ASP A 62 4.26 11.71 -18.58
N THR A 63 4.27 12.86 -19.26
CA THR A 63 4.83 14.11 -18.73
C THR A 63 4.01 14.71 -17.59
N ASN A 64 2.70 14.46 -17.53
CA ASN A 64 1.80 14.99 -16.50
C ASN A 64 1.54 14.03 -15.33
N HIS A 65 2.04 12.81 -15.41
CA HIS A 65 2.01 11.87 -14.29
C HIS A 65 2.73 12.42 -13.05
N TYR A 66 3.83 13.14 -13.24
CA TYR A 66 4.62 13.72 -12.13
C TYR A 66 3.88 14.82 -11.38
N THR A 67 2.94 15.52 -12.01
CA THR A 67 2.22 16.64 -11.39
C THR A 67 1.08 16.15 -10.47
N MET A 68 0.54 14.96 -10.74
CA MET A 68 -0.41 14.29 -9.84
C MET A 68 0.28 13.58 -8.67
N ASP A 69 1.56 13.24 -8.84
CA ASP A 69 2.35 12.58 -7.80
C ASP A 69 2.47 13.43 -6.53
N ASP A 70 2.64 14.75 -6.68
CA ASP A 70 2.74 15.67 -5.55
C ASP A 70 1.40 15.79 -4.80
N LEU A 71 0.27 15.75 -5.52
CA LEU A 71 -1.05 15.73 -4.88
C LEU A 71 -1.24 14.46 -4.05
N VAL A 72 -0.85 13.30 -4.57
CA VAL A 72 -0.94 12.02 -3.85
C VAL A 72 -0.03 12.02 -2.63
N LYS A 73 1.18 12.59 -2.72
CA LYS A 73 2.09 12.76 -1.58
C LYS A 73 1.48 13.65 -0.49
N ASP A 74 0.85 14.75 -0.86
CA ASP A 74 0.19 15.65 0.10
C ASP A 74 -0.95 14.96 0.84
N VAL A 75 -1.77 14.17 0.12
CA VAL A 75 -2.83 13.36 0.73
C VAL A 75 -2.24 12.34 1.70
N LEU A 76 -1.18 11.65 1.29
CA LEU A 76 -0.48 10.65 2.10
C LEU A 76 0.10 11.28 3.39
N GLU A 77 0.69 12.47 3.30
CA GLU A 77 1.16 13.21 4.46
C GLU A 77 0.01 13.56 5.40
N MET A 78 -1.13 13.98 4.86
CA MET A 78 -2.31 14.30 5.66
C MET A 78 -2.85 13.07 6.40
N ILE A 79 -2.87 11.90 5.76
CA ILE A 79 -3.24 10.63 6.42
C ILE A 79 -2.23 10.31 7.53
N ARG A 80 -0.91 10.36 7.25
CA ARG A 80 0.15 10.11 8.24
C ARG A 80 0.06 11.06 9.44
N LYS A 81 -0.27 12.33 9.21
CA LYS A 81 -0.50 13.32 10.25
C LYS A 81 -1.72 12.98 11.11
N SER A 82 -2.76 12.44 10.48
CA SER A 82 -4.00 12.02 11.17
C SER A 82 -3.78 10.87 12.13
N VAL A 83 -2.95 9.89 11.75
CA VAL A 83 -2.55 8.79 12.65
C VAL A 83 -2.00 9.32 13.97
N ARG A 84 -1.24 10.43 13.92
CA ARG A 84 -0.61 11.03 15.11
C ARG A 84 -1.56 11.96 15.88
N LYS A 85 -2.36 12.75 15.16
CA LYS A 85 -3.17 13.83 15.75
C LYS A 85 -4.60 13.41 16.13
N HIS A 86 -5.13 12.38 15.49
CA HIS A 86 -6.52 11.94 15.66
C HIS A 86 -6.59 10.42 15.85
N PRO A 87 -6.05 9.89 16.97
CA PRO A 87 -6.05 8.44 17.24
C PRO A 87 -7.47 7.84 17.29
N THR A 88 -8.50 8.66 17.55
CA THR A 88 -9.90 8.25 17.50
C THR A 88 -10.41 7.90 16.10
N LEU A 89 -9.66 8.27 15.05
CA LEU A 89 -10.00 7.96 13.65
C LEU A 89 -9.29 6.70 13.14
N CYS A 90 -8.79 5.84 14.03
CA CYS A 90 -8.06 4.62 13.66
C CYS A 90 -8.85 3.74 12.69
N ASP A 91 -10.15 3.58 12.94
CA ASP A 91 -11.03 2.76 12.10
C ASP A 91 -11.20 3.37 10.70
N GLU A 92 -11.44 4.69 10.61
CA GLU A 92 -11.55 5.39 9.34
C GLU A 92 -10.24 5.35 8.53
N ILE A 93 -9.10 5.58 9.19
CA ILE A 93 -7.79 5.52 8.54
C ILE A 93 -7.50 4.09 8.05
N PHE A 94 -7.86 3.08 8.84
CA PHE A 94 -7.72 1.68 8.43
C PHE A 94 -8.54 1.40 7.15
N GLU A 95 -9.81 1.79 7.11
CA GLU A 95 -10.66 1.56 5.93
C GLU A 95 -10.13 2.30 4.69
N ILE A 96 -9.74 3.58 4.83
CA ILE A 96 -9.18 4.38 3.74
C ILE A 96 -7.89 3.73 3.20
N CYS A 97 -6.94 3.41 4.08
CA CYS A 97 -5.68 2.85 3.64
C CYS A 97 -5.84 1.45 3.07
N LEU A 98 -6.75 0.62 3.61
CA LEU A 98 -7.01 -0.71 3.07
C LEU A 98 -7.62 -0.62 1.67
N HIS A 99 -8.57 0.30 1.47
CA HIS A 99 -9.14 0.60 0.16
C HIS A 99 -8.07 1.01 -0.86
N LEU A 100 -7.26 2.01 -0.51
CA LEU A 100 -6.19 2.50 -1.39
C LEU A 100 -5.10 1.43 -1.65
N TYR A 101 -4.76 0.61 -0.66
CA TYR A 101 -3.86 -0.53 -0.85
C TYR A 101 -4.37 -1.52 -1.92
N GLN A 102 -5.69 -1.76 -1.97
CA GLN A 102 -6.34 -2.67 -2.92
C GLN A 102 -6.66 -2.00 -4.27
N ASN A 103 -6.72 -0.67 -4.34
CA ASN A 103 -7.05 0.06 -5.56
C ASN A 103 -6.00 -0.23 -6.66
N LYS A 104 -6.50 -0.55 -7.87
CA LYS A 104 -5.66 -0.97 -8.99
C LYS A 104 -4.68 0.12 -9.43
N ALA A 105 -5.15 1.36 -9.60
CA ALA A 105 -4.29 2.47 -10.00
C ALA A 105 -3.16 2.68 -8.98
N THR A 106 -3.49 2.61 -7.69
CA THR A 106 -2.49 2.71 -6.62
C THR A 106 -1.43 1.61 -6.71
N GLN A 107 -1.82 0.38 -7.05
CA GLN A 107 -0.88 -0.73 -7.23
C GLN A 107 -0.02 -0.57 -8.48
N ASP A 108 -0.61 -0.16 -9.60
CA ASP A 108 0.05 0.02 -10.88
C ASP A 108 1.11 1.15 -10.81
N PHE A 109 0.82 2.21 -10.04
CA PHE A 109 1.78 3.28 -9.72
C PHE A 109 2.80 2.93 -8.62
N GLY A 110 2.76 1.71 -8.07
CA GLY A 110 3.69 1.27 -7.01
C GLY A 110 3.52 2.01 -5.68
N ARG A 111 2.34 2.58 -5.43
CA ARG A 111 2.01 3.39 -4.24
C ARG A 111 1.31 2.59 -3.12
N SER A 112 0.94 1.33 -3.38
CA SER A 112 0.24 0.48 -2.40
C SER A 112 0.99 0.35 -1.07
N ASP A 113 2.32 0.30 -1.13
CA ASP A 113 3.20 0.04 0.01
C ASP A 113 3.13 1.17 1.05
N ASP A 114 2.95 2.42 0.58
CA ASP A 114 2.79 3.59 1.44
C ASP A 114 1.57 3.45 2.36
N TYR A 115 0.47 2.90 1.84
CA TYR A 115 -0.76 2.67 2.60
C TYR A 115 -0.65 1.46 3.52
N TYR A 116 0.01 0.39 3.07
CA TYR A 116 0.31 -0.75 3.94
C TYR A 116 1.15 -0.33 5.15
N ASP A 117 2.21 0.46 4.94
CA ASP A 117 3.08 0.92 6.01
C ASP A 117 2.34 1.83 7.02
N ILE A 118 1.28 2.54 6.58
CA ILE A 118 0.37 3.25 7.51
C ILE A 118 -0.48 2.25 8.30
N ILE A 119 -1.14 1.30 7.64
CA ILE A 119 -1.99 0.28 8.29
C ILE A 119 -1.20 -0.46 9.37
N ILE A 120 0.02 -0.89 9.05
CA ILE A 120 0.87 -1.62 10.00
C ILE A 120 1.38 -0.75 11.13
N CYS A 121 1.19 0.57 11.13
CA CYS A 121 1.46 1.44 12.27
C CYS A 121 0.23 1.62 13.19
N LEU A 122 -0.98 1.32 12.74
CA LEU A 122 -2.21 1.47 13.52
C LEU A 122 -2.34 0.42 14.64
N ASP A 123 -3.10 0.74 15.69
CA ASP A 123 -3.46 -0.21 16.75
C ASP A 123 -4.68 -1.04 16.33
N LEU A 124 -4.43 -2.08 15.54
CA LEU A 124 -5.49 -2.88 14.92
C LEU A 124 -6.15 -3.83 15.92
N ASN A 125 -7.48 -3.82 15.96
CA ASN A 125 -8.23 -4.83 16.68
C ASN A 125 -8.24 -6.19 15.95
N SER A 126 -8.72 -7.23 16.62
CA SER A 126 -8.71 -8.60 16.08
C SER A 126 -9.51 -8.77 14.77
N LYS A 127 -10.57 -7.97 14.57
CA LYS A 127 -11.39 -8.00 13.35
C LYS A 127 -10.61 -7.38 12.17
N GLN A 128 -9.99 -6.22 12.39
CA GLN A 128 -9.15 -5.55 11.40
C GLN A 128 -7.94 -6.39 10.99
N LEU A 129 -7.27 -7.01 11.97
CA LEU A 129 -6.12 -7.89 11.72
C LEU A 129 -6.51 -9.08 10.84
N LYS A 130 -7.62 -9.76 11.14
CA LYS A 130 -8.16 -10.86 10.32
C LYS A 130 -8.52 -10.40 8.90
N ARG A 131 -9.12 -9.21 8.76
CA ARG A 131 -9.48 -8.66 7.46
C ARG A 131 -8.24 -8.34 6.63
N LEU A 132 -7.26 -7.66 7.21
CA LEU A 132 -5.99 -7.36 6.55
C LEU A 132 -5.27 -8.65 6.12
N GLN A 133 -5.19 -9.65 7.00
CA GLN A 133 -4.58 -10.94 6.65
C GLN A 133 -5.28 -11.58 5.44
N LYS A 134 -6.62 -11.60 5.42
CA LYS A 134 -7.40 -12.16 4.31
C LYS A 134 -7.13 -11.41 2.99
N VAL A 135 -7.04 -10.08 3.04
CA VAL A 135 -6.70 -9.26 1.86
C VAL A 135 -5.30 -9.61 1.36
N LEU A 136 -4.29 -9.65 2.24
CA LEU A 136 -2.92 -10.02 1.84
C LEU A 136 -2.85 -11.43 1.23
N GLU A 137 -3.58 -12.40 1.78
CA GLU A 137 -3.65 -13.75 1.24
C GLU A 137 -4.33 -13.79 -0.15
N GLN A 138 -5.33 -12.94 -0.40
CA GLN A 138 -5.96 -12.80 -1.71
C GLN A 138 -5.00 -12.16 -2.72
N GLU A 139 -4.35 -11.06 -2.34
CA GLU A 139 -3.34 -10.38 -3.16
C GLU A 139 -2.19 -11.31 -3.53
N LEU A 140 -1.73 -12.15 -2.58
CA LEU A 140 -0.69 -13.14 -2.83
C LEU A 140 -1.12 -14.15 -3.91
N ASN A 141 -2.37 -14.59 -3.86
CA ASN A 141 -2.91 -15.51 -4.86
C ASN A 141 -3.00 -14.88 -6.25
N TYR A 142 -3.33 -13.58 -6.34
CA TYR A 142 -3.31 -12.84 -7.61
C TYR A 142 -1.89 -12.61 -8.13
N ALA A 143 -0.90 -12.55 -7.24
CA ALA A 143 0.49 -12.29 -7.59
C ALA A 143 1.30 -13.52 -8.03
N LYS A 144 0.69 -14.71 -8.19
CA LYS A 144 1.41 -15.98 -8.49
C LYS A 144 2.30 -15.90 -9.72
N ASP A 145 1.86 -15.17 -10.74
CA ASP A 145 2.60 -15.00 -12.00
C ASP A 145 3.51 -13.75 -11.98
N ASN A 146 3.52 -12.99 -10.89
CA ASN A 146 4.36 -11.81 -10.69
C ASN A 146 5.31 -12.00 -9.49
N PRO A 147 6.53 -12.50 -9.74
CA PRO A 147 7.54 -12.76 -8.72
C PRO A 147 7.81 -11.56 -7.77
N TYR A 148 7.90 -10.35 -8.30
CA TYR A 148 8.21 -9.16 -7.50
C TYR A 148 7.05 -8.79 -6.57
N ARG A 149 5.83 -8.81 -7.09
CA ARG A 149 4.62 -8.57 -6.30
C ARG A 149 4.42 -9.63 -5.23
N MET A 150 4.68 -10.90 -5.56
CA MET A 150 4.62 -12.01 -4.61
C MET A 150 5.64 -11.83 -3.47
N GLU A 151 6.89 -11.48 -3.82
CA GLU A 151 7.94 -11.24 -2.84
C GLU A 151 7.56 -10.14 -1.84
N ARG A 152 7.02 -9.04 -2.35
CA ARG A 152 6.51 -7.94 -1.53
C ARG A 152 5.43 -8.39 -0.55
N ILE A 153 4.37 -9.05 -1.05
CA ILE A 153 3.22 -9.42 -0.20
C ILE A 153 3.62 -10.44 0.88
N ILE A 154 4.54 -11.35 0.56
CA ILE A 154 5.12 -12.27 1.56
C ILE A 154 5.81 -11.50 2.70
N ILE A 155 6.55 -10.43 2.37
CA ILE A 155 7.20 -9.56 3.37
C ILE A 155 6.15 -8.81 4.20
N GLU A 156 5.08 -8.30 3.58
CA GLU A 156 3.96 -7.66 4.28
C GLU A 156 3.27 -8.62 5.24
N ILE A 157 2.97 -9.85 4.83
CA ILE A 157 2.38 -10.86 5.73
C ILE A 157 3.32 -11.15 6.91
N TYR A 158 4.63 -11.22 6.67
CA TYR A 158 5.60 -11.40 7.75
C TYR A 158 5.65 -10.19 8.71
N LYS A 159 5.69 -8.97 8.19
CA LYS A 159 5.63 -7.72 9.00
C LYS A 159 4.39 -7.73 9.89
N LEU A 160 3.24 -8.16 9.36
CA LEU A 160 1.99 -8.34 10.10
C LEU A 160 2.17 -9.31 11.28
N PHE A 161 2.58 -10.54 11.01
CA PHE A 161 2.79 -11.53 12.08
C PHE A 161 3.82 -11.07 13.12
N LYS A 162 4.90 -10.43 12.70
CA LYS A 162 5.95 -9.92 13.59
C LYS A 162 5.38 -8.85 14.53
N LYS A 163 4.63 -7.87 14.02
CA LYS A 163 4.04 -6.79 14.82
C LYS A 163 3.17 -7.33 15.95
N PHE A 164 2.41 -8.39 15.68
CA PHE A 164 1.49 -8.99 16.65
C PHE A 164 2.11 -10.16 17.46
N GLY A 165 3.44 -10.23 17.56
CA GLY A 165 4.14 -11.22 18.40
C GLY A 165 4.09 -12.66 17.87
N GLN A 166 3.62 -12.86 16.63
CA GLN A 166 3.45 -14.17 16.00
C GLN A 166 4.58 -14.53 15.03
N SER A 167 5.80 -14.05 15.31
CA SER A 167 6.99 -14.23 14.45
C SER A 167 7.25 -15.67 14.00
N LYS A 168 6.96 -16.68 14.85
CA LYS A 168 7.08 -18.10 14.46
C LYS A 168 6.09 -18.46 13.35
N LYS A 169 4.81 -18.09 13.50
CA LYS A 169 3.79 -18.29 12.46
C LYS A 169 4.16 -17.58 11.18
N GLY A 170 4.70 -16.35 11.27
CA GLY A 170 5.17 -15.61 10.10
C GLY A 170 6.32 -16.30 9.37
N ILE A 171 7.28 -16.88 10.10
CA ILE A 171 8.36 -17.68 9.49
C ILE A 171 7.81 -18.94 8.83
N ASP A 172 6.89 -19.65 9.48
CA ASP A 172 6.32 -20.87 8.93
C ASP A 172 5.43 -20.59 7.70
N TYR A 173 4.69 -19.48 7.69
CA TYR A 173 3.97 -18.99 6.52
C TYR A 173 4.92 -18.69 5.37
N PHE A 174 5.99 -17.92 5.63
CA PHE A 174 7.01 -17.63 4.64
C PHE A 174 7.59 -18.92 4.04
N LYS A 175 7.92 -19.93 4.86
CA LYS A 175 8.44 -21.22 4.37
C LYS A 175 7.51 -21.86 3.36
N LYS A 176 6.22 -21.86 3.66
CA LYS A 176 5.19 -22.46 2.82
C LYS A 176 5.10 -21.73 1.48
N GLU A 177 5.05 -20.40 1.51
CA GLU A 177 4.81 -19.61 0.29
C GLU A 177 6.08 -19.38 -0.55
N ALA A 178 7.26 -19.36 0.07
CA ALA A 178 8.52 -19.17 -0.64
C ALA A 178 8.88 -20.34 -1.58
N ILE A 179 8.18 -21.49 -1.48
CA ILE A 179 8.28 -22.59 -2.45
C ILE A 179 7.74 -22.17 -3.82
N TYR A 180 6.81 -21.22 -3.86
CA TYR A 180 6.27 -20.66 -5.10
C TYR A 180 7.16 -19.56 -5.70
N ALA A 181 8.35 -19.31 -5.14
CA ALA A 181 9.31 -18.40 -5.76
C ALA A 181 9.84 -19.03 -7.06
N ASN A 182 9.53 -18.40 -8.19
CA ASN A 182 9.82 -18.90 -9.54
C ASN A 182 11.32 -18.85 -9.90
N SER A 183 12.19 -18.37 -9.01
CA SER A 183 13.64 -18.43 -9.23
C SER A 183 14.47 -18.54 -7.94
N ARG A 184 15.63 -19.20 -8.06
CA ARG A 184 16.65 -19.31 -7.01
C ARG A 184 17.14 -17.94 -6.51
N ASN A 185 17.18 -16.93 -7.38
CA ASN A 185 17.61 -15.57 -7.03
C ASN A 185 16.56 -14.82 -6.22
N GLN A 186 15.29 -14.90 -6.61
CA GLN A 186 14.18 -14.33 -5.85
C GLN A 186 14.11 -14.95 -4.45
N TYR A 187 14.26 -16.26 -4.35
CA TYR A 187 14.28 -16.97 -3.08
C TYR A 187 15.45 -16.52 -2.18
N LYS A 188 16.66 -16.33 -2.74
CA LYS A 188 17.81 -15.77 -2.01
C LYS A 188 17.56 -14.35 -1.50
N ARG A 189 16.93 -13.48 -2.30
CA ARG A 189 16.58 -12.10 -1.91
C ARG A 189 15.57 -12.08 -0.78
N LEU A 190 14.50 -12.86 -0.90
CA LEU A 190 13.49 -13.04 0.13
C LEU A 190 14.10 -13.47 1.47
N ILE A 191 15.00 -14.46 1.46
CA ILE A 191 15.74 -14.88 2.67
C ILE A 191 16.59 -13.75 3.24
N GLN A 192 17.32 -13.03 2.40
CA GLN A 192 18.23 -11.97 2.85
C GLN A 192 17.44 -10.84 3.51
N ILE A 193 16.33 -10.42 2.90
CA ILE A 193 15.41 -9.44 3.46
C ILE A 193 14.82 -9.96 4.77
N MET A 194 14.39 -11.22 4.84
CA MET A 194 13.92 -11.82 6.08
C MET A 194 14.98 -11.82 7.19
N LYS A 195 16.25 -12.13 6.88
CA LYS A 195 17.34 -12.08 7.87
C LYS A 195 17.57 -10.67 8.40
N GLN A 196 17.37 -9.65 7.57
CA GLN A 196 17.46 -8.24 7.96
C GLN A 196 16.27 -7.83 8.84
N ILE A 197 15.05 -8.27 8.51
CA ILE A 197 13.84 -7.93 9.27
C ILE A 197 13.77 -8.75 10.59
N ALA A 198 14.32 -9.96 10.62
CA ALA A 198 14.40 -10.77 11.83
C ALA A 198 15.41 -10.16 12.83
N SER A 199 14.89 -9.49 13.86
CA SER A 199 15.70 -8.78 14.86
C SER A 199 16.36 -9.71 15.89
N SER A 200 15.92 -10.96 16.04
CA SER A 200 16.46 -11.91 17.02
C SER A 200 17.43 -12.92 16.39
N SER A 201 18.46 -13.31 17.14
CA SER A 201 19.42 -14.37 16.75
C SER A 201 18.70 -15.69 16.41
N LYS A 202 17.66 -16.04 17.16
CA LYS A 202 16.81 -17.22 16.91
C LYS A 202 16.01 -17.11 15.60
N GLY A 203 15.51 -15.91 15.27
CA GLY A 203 14.87 -15.63 13.98
C GLY A 203 15.84 -15.78 12.81
N LYS A 204 17.03 -15.17 12.93
CA LYS A 204 18.11 -15.28 11.93
C LYS A 204 18.55 -16.73 11.71
N ASN A 205 18.71 -17.52 12.79
CA ASN A 205 19.09 -18.93 12.71
C ASN A 205 18.00 -19.79 12.06
N SER A 206 16.73 -19.52 12.37
CA SER A 206 15.59 -20.20 11.74
C SER A 206 15.57 -19.95 10.22
N VAL A 207 15.78 -18.71 9.79
CA VAL A 207 15.88 -18.33 8.37
C VAL A 207 17.14 -18.92 7.72
N SER A 208 18.26 -19.02 8.44
CA SER A 208 19.50 -19.61 7.93
C SER A 208 19.42 -21.13 7.73
N SER A 209 18.77 -21.86 8.65
CA SER A 209 18.55 -23.31 8.55
C SER A 209 17.70 -23.70 7.33
N LEU A 210 16.80 -22.79 6.95
CA LEU A 210 15.93 -22.84 5.79
C LEU A 210 16.73 -22.89 4.47
N VAL A 211 17.77 -22.06 4.36
CA VAL A 211 18.66 -22.01 3.19
C VAL A 211 19.33 -23.36 2.96
N LYS A 212 19.85 -23.98 4.03
CA LYS A 212 20.56 -25.25 3.98
C LYS A 212 19.66 -26.43 3.61
N ARG A 213 18.36 -26.35 3.89
CA ARG A 213 17.39 -27.40 3.52
C ARG A 213 16.92 -27.33 2.07
N LEU A 214 16.84 -26.12 1.52
CA LEU A 214 16.29 -25.91 0.18
C LEU A 214 17.35 -25.80 -0.91
N PHE A 215 18.61 -25.54 -0.54
CA PHE A 215 19.77 -25.71 -1.41
C PHE A 215 20.83 -26.54 -0.67
N PRO A 216 20.78 -27.88 -0.78
CA PRO A 216 21.89 -28.73 -0.34
C PRO A 216 23.18 -28.40 -1.09
#